data_AF-A0A840VNC4-F1
#
_entry.id   AF-A0A840VNC4-F1
#
_cell.length_a   1.000
_cell.length_b   1.000
_cell.length_c   1.000
_cell.angle_alpha   90.00
_cell.angle_beta   90.00
_cell.angle_gamma   90.00
#
_symmetry.space_group_name_H-M   'P 1'
#
loop_
_entity.id
_entity.type
_entity.pdbx_description
1 polymer ?
#
loop_
_entity_poly.entity_id
_entity_poly.type
_entity_poly.pdbx_seq_one_letter_code
_entity_poly.pdbx_strand_id
1 'polypeptide(L)'
;MSSVAQATPSARPAIRVLATAQLATTGAFLVVVLLYLGRMAAADVGPTEMLTGAYDPKDMLSYWVYGVLGVLYVTGAFLGPPLAVVAVALVAREREALSRTIRVLLLTGAAGTLLMLVLRFTPPLLDMHQWWLD
;
A
#
# COMPACT_ATOMS: atom_id res chain seq x y z
N MET A 1 -7.83 23.81 35.19
CA MET A 1 -7.11 24.31 33.99
C MET A 1 -7.28 23.28 32.88
N SER A 2 -8.19 23.50 31.94
CA SER A 2 -8.36 22.59 30.80
C SER A 2 -7.25 22.86 29.79
N SER A 3 -6.31 21.93 29.66
CA SER A 3 -5.41 21.89 28.51
C SER A 3 -6.25 21.53 27.28
N VAL A 4 -6.84 22.55 26.65
CA VAL A 4 -7.24 22.44 25.25
C VAL A 4 -5.92 22.42 24.52
N ALA A 5 -5.35 21.22 24.34
CA ALA A 5 -4.27 21.00 23.43
C ALA A 5 -4.76 21.51 22.07
N GLN A 6 -4.36 22.74 21.74
CA GLN A 6 -4.58 23.30 20.42
C GLN A 6 -4.03 22.26 19.46
N ALA A 7 -4.90 21.67 18.65
CA ALA A 7 -4.50 20.95 17.45
C ALA A 7 -3.65 21.95 16.66
N THR A 8 -2.34 21.85 16.82
CA THR A 8 -1.38 22.78 16.23
C THR A 8 -1.58 22.74 14.72
N PRO A 9 -1.56 23.89 14.02
CA PRO A 9 -1.76 23.94 12.56
C PRO A 9 -0.89 22.94 11.77
N SER A 10 0.25 22.54 12.34
CA SER A 10 1.19 21.53 11.84
C SER A 10 0.64 20.09 11.77
N ALA A 11 -0.45 19.75 12.46
CA ALA A 11 -1.01 18.40 12.46
C ALA A 11 -1.75 18.06 11.14
N ARG A 12 -2.39 19.04 10.51
CA ARG A 12 -3.17 18.82 9.27
C ARG A 12 -2.31 18.40 8.07
N PRO A 13 -1.14 19.02 7.80
CA PRO A 13 -0.23 18.54 6.76
C PRO A 13 0.26 17.11 7.02
N ALA A 14 0.63 16.79 8.27
CA ALA A 14 1.13 15.48 8.64
C ALA A 14 0.09 14.36 8.41
N ILE A 15 -1.18 14.61 8.77
CA ILE A 15 -2.29 13.67 8.51
C ILE A 15 -2.47 13.42 7.02
N ARG A 16 -2.38 14.47 6.19
CA ARG A 16 -2.49 14.33 4.73
C ARG A 16 -1.34 13.51 4.18
N VAL A 17 -0.10 13.78 4.61
CA VAL A 17 1.07 13.00 4.18
C VAL A 17 0.92 11.54 4.58
N LEU A 18 0.50 11.25 5.80
CA LEU A 18 0.25 9.89 6.29
C LEU A 18 -0.80 9.17 5.46
N ALA A 19 -1.97 9.79 5.26
CA ALA A 19 -3.04 9.20 4.46
C ALA A 19 -2.62 8.99 3.00
N THR A 20 -1.95 9.96 2.38
CA THR A 20 -1.43 9.84 1.02
C THR A 20 -0.41 8.72 0.92
N ALA A 21 0.50 8.58 1.87
CA ALA A 21 1.49 7.51 1.88
C ALA A 21 0.82 6.13 1.99
N GLN A 22 -0.15 5.98 2.88
CA GLN A 22 -0.92 4.74 3.01
C GLN A 22 -1.66 4.40 1.71
N LEU A 23 -2.36 5.38 1.12
CA LEU A 23 -3.11 5.17 -0.12
C LEU A 23 -2.19 4.88 -1.32
N ALA A 24 -1.06 5.57 -1.44
CA ALA A 24 -0.13 5.38 -2.54
C ALA A 24 0.53 3.99 -2.49
N THR A 25 1.00 3.58 -1.31
CA THR A 25 1.58 2.24 -1.12
C THR A 25 0.53 1.14 -1.29
N THR A 26 -0.67 1.36 -0.78
CA THR A 26 -1.81 0.45 -0.96
C THR A 26 -2.18 0.33 -2.44
N GLY A 27 -2.36 1.46 -3.12
CA GLY A 27 -2.67 1.50 -4.54
C GLY A 27 -1.61 0.81 -5.39
N ALA A 28 -0.33 1.05 -5.11
CA ALA A 28 0.77 0.40 -5.83
C ALA A 28 0.71 -1.13 -5.69
N PHE A 29 0.49 -1.66 -4.48
CA PHE A 29 0.32 -3.11 -4.29
C PHE A 29 -0.88 -3.65 -5.07
N LEU A 30 -2.02 -2.98 -5.02
CA LEU A 30 -3.21 -3.41 -5.75
C LEU A 30 -2.98 -3.39 -7.27
N VAL A 31 -2.28 -2.39 -7.79
CA VAL A 31 -1.91 -2.33 -9.20
C VAL A 31 -1.02 -3.52 -9.58
N VAL A 32 0.00 -3.86 -8.78
CA VAL A 32 0.85 -5.04 -9.03
C VAL A 32 0.03 -6.33 -9.06
N VAL A 33 -0.89 -6.51 -8.09
CA VAL A 33 -1.81 -7.66 -8.07
C VAL A 33 -2.66 -7.72 -9.35
N LEU A 34 -3.25 -6.59 -9.76
CA LEU A 34 -4.08 -6.54 -10.95
C LEU A 34 -3.29 -6.79 -12.24
N LEU A 35 -2.05 -6.31 -12.32
CA LEU A 35 -1.17 -6.58 -13.46
C LEU A 35 -0.80 -8.06 -13.53
N TYR A 36 -0.45 -8.67 -12.40
CA TYR A 36 -0.13 -10.09 -12.32
C TYR A 36 -1.31 -10.97 -12.74
N LEU A 37 -2.47 -10.76 -12.12
CA LEU A 37 -3.70 -11.50 -12.44
C LEU A 37 -4.17 -11.23 -13.87
N GLY A 38 -4.11 -9.97 -14.32
CA GLY A 38 -4.51 -9.58 -15.67
C GLY A 38 -3.61 -10.21 -16.73
N ARG A 39 -2.31 -10.30 -16.47
CA ARG A 39 -1.36 -10.95 -17.39
C ARG A 39 -1.60 -12.45 -17.49
N MET A 40 -1.80 -13.13 -16.36
CA MET A 40 -2.17 -14.54 -16.33
C MET A 40 -3.46 -14.80 -17.11
N ALA A 41 -4.50 -14.00 -16.85
CA ALA A 41 -5.78 -14.14 -17.54
C ALA A 41 -5.68 -13.86 -19.05
N ALA A 42 -4.88 -12.88 -19.46
CA ALA A 42 -4.72 -12.53 -20.87
C ALA A 42 -3.90 -13.56 -21.66
N ALA A 43 -2.98 -14.26 -21.00
CA ALA A 43 -2.13 -15.28 -21.62
C ALA A 43 -2.65 -16.72 -21.41
N ASP A 44 -3.73 -16.89 -20.61
CA ASP A 44 -4.26 -18.19 -20.18
C ASP A 44 -3.20 -19.09 -19.54
N VAL A 45 -2.40 -18.51 -18.64
CA VAL A 45 -1.29 -19.18 -17.95
C VAL A 45 -1.42 -19.13 -16.44
N GLY A 46 -0.79 -20.09 -15.76
CA GLY A 46 -0.72 -20.15 -14.31
C GLY A 46 0.45 -19.35 -13.69
N PRO A 47 0.51 -19.33 -12.36
CA PRO A 47 1.58 -18.65 -11.60
C PRO A 47 2.99 -19.14 -11.92
N THR A 48 3.15 -20.44 -12.17
CA THR A 48 4.44 -21.07 -12.45
C THR A 48 5.02 -20.64 -13.80
N GLU A 49 4.17 -20.51 -14.82
CA GLU A 49 4.56 -20.07 -16.15
C GLU A 49 4.96 -18.59 -16.17
N MET A 50 4.34 -17.77 -15.30
CA MET A 50 4.72 -16.36 -15.15
C MET A 50 6.17 -16.17 -14.70
N LEU A 51 6.75 -17.15 -13.99
CA LEU A 51 8.13 -17.11 -13.49
C LEU A 51 9.18 -17.54 -14.52
N THR A 52 8.78 -17.88 -15.75
CA THR A 52 9.71 -18.31 -16.81
C THR A 52 10.45 -17.15 -17.48
N GLY A 53 10.11 -15.90 -17.15
CA GLY A 53 10.65 -14.69 -17.77
C GLY A 53 10.00 -14.32 -19.12
N ALA A 54 9.16 -15.19 -19.68
CA ALA A 54 8.45 -14.92 -20.95
C ALA A 54 7.35 -13.84 -20.83
N TYR A 55 7.00 -13.45 -19.60
CA TYR A 55 5.91 -12.54 -19.30
C TYR A 55 6.38 -11.37 -18.41
N ASP A 56 7.45 -10.68 -18.79
CA ASP A 56 8.06 -9.61 -17.97
C ASP A 56 7.06 -8.47 -17.67
N PRO A 57 6.90 -8.03 -16.40
CA PRO A 57 6.04 -6.90 -16.05
C PRO A 57 6.43 -5.59 -16.78
N LYS A 58 7.69 -5.44 -17.17
CA LYS A 58 8.23 -4.28 -17.90
C LYS A 58 7.69 -4.17 -19.32
N ASP A 59 7.15 -5.26 -19.89
CA ASP A 59 6.48 -5.23 -21.19
C ASP A 59 5.08 -4.60 -21.12
N MET A 60 4.50 -4.53 -19.91
CA MET A 60 3.15 -4.02 -19.69
C MET A 60 3.10 -2.54 -19.33
N LEU A 61 4.22 -1.98 -18.88
CA LEU A 61 4.32 -0.65 -18.33
C LEU A 61 5.49 0.11 -18.94
N SER A 62 5.37 1.43 -19.06
CA SER A 62 6.55 2.23 -19.34
C SER A 62 7.57 2.14 -18.19
N TYR A 63 8.85 2.24 -18.52
CA TYR A 63 9.96 2.11 -17.55
C TYR A 63 9.78 2.99 -16.29
N TRP A 64 9.31 4.23 -16.47
CA TRP A 64 9.08 5.16 -15.36
C TRP A 64 7.94 4.72 -14.43
N VAL A 65 6.85 4.21 -14.99
CA VAL A 65 5.70 3.74 -14.21
C VAL A 65 6.08 2.49 -13.43
N TYR A 66 6.78 1.55 -14.07
CA TYR A 66 7.33 0.37 -13.41
C TYR A 66 8.23 0.75 -12.23
N GLY A 67 9.18 1.68 -12.44
CA GLY A 67 10.08 2.14 -11.39
C GLY A 67 9.36 2.79 -10.21
N VAL A 68 8.41 3.70 -10.47
CA VAL A 68 7.63 4.36 -9.41
C VAL A 68 6.78 3.37 -8.62
N LEU A 69 6.09 2.45 -9.31
CA LEU A 69 5.30 1.41 -8.66
C LEU A 69 6.19 0.48 -7.85
N GLY A 70 7.37 0.10 -8.37
CA GLY A 70 8.33 -0.72 -7.67
C GLY A 70 8.82 -0.07 -6.37
N VAL A 71 9.18 1.21 -6.41
CA VAL A 71 9.57 1.97 -5.22
C VAL A 71 8.44 2.04 -4.20
N LEU A 72 7.22 2.38 -4.62
CA LEU A 72 6.06 2.44 -3.73
C LEU A 72 5.73 1.07 -3.13
N TYR A 73 5.84 0.02 -3.92
CA TYR A 73 5.58 -1.35 -3.52
C TYR A 73 6.56 -1.85 -2.46
N VAL A 74 7.86 -1.65 -2.69
CA VAL A 74 8.92 -2.03 -1.75
C VAL A 74 8.83 -1.17 -0.49
N THR A 75 8.71 0.15 -0.65
CA THR A 75 8.57 1.09 0.47
C THR A 75 7.34 0.76 1.31
N GLY A 76 6.22 0.40 0.67
CA GLY A 76 5.00 -0.03 1.35
C GLY A 76 5.19 -1.30 2.18
N ALA A 77 6.04 -2.24 1.75
CA ALA A 77 6.37 -3.43 2.53
C ALA A 77 7.05 -3.07 3.86
N PHE A 78 7.98 -2.11 3.84
CA PHE A 78 8.78 -1.73 5.00
C PHE A 78 8.10 -0.67 5.89
N LEU A 79 7.56 0.39 5.26
CA LEU A 79 6.94 1.50 5.97
C LEU A 79 5.46 1.26 6.27
N GLY A 80 4.82 0.31 5.59
CA GLY A 80 3.41 0.03 5.80
C GLY A 80 3.05 -0.25 7.26
N PRO A 81 3.67 -1.25 7.92
CA PRO A 81 3.38 -1.58 9.31
C PRO A 81 3.55 -0.39 10.28
N PRO A 82 4.68 0.37 10.28
CA PRO A 82 4.80 1.53 11.17
C PRO A 82 3.79 2.63 10.84
N LEU A 83 3.46 2.88 9.56
CA LEU A 83 2.42 3.86 9.18
C LEU A 83 1.04 3.45 9.70
N ALA A 84 0.69 2.16 9.65
CA ALA A 84 -0.55 1.63 10.21
C ALA A 84 -0.63 1.83 11.73
N VAL A 85 0.46 1.56 12.45
CA VAL A 85 0.54 1.80 13.91
C VAL A 85 0.35 3.29 14.24
N VAL A 86 1.05 4.18 13.52
CA VAL A 86 0.92 5.63 13.71
C VAL A 86 -0.51 6.09 13.44
N ALA A 87 -1.14 5.62 12.36
CA ALA A 87 -2.52 5.95 12.01
C ALA A 87 -3.51 5.53 13.11
N VAL A 88 -3.40 4.30 13.61
CA VAL A 88 -4.26 3.79 14.69
C VAL A 88 -4.04 4.59 15.99
N ALA A 89 -2.78 4.84 16.36
CA ALA A 89 -2.44 5.62 17.55
C ALA A 89 -3.00 7.06 17.46
N LEU A 90 -2.91 7.69 16.29
CA LEU A 90 -3.44 9.03 16.07
C LEU A 90 -4.98 9.04 16.19
N VAL A 91 -5.67 8.08 15.57
CA VAL A 91 -7.13 7.97 15.67
C VAL A 91 -7.60 7.71 17.10
N ALA A 92 -6.83 6.92 17.87
CA ALA A 92 -7.12 6.66 19.28
C ALA A 92 -6.92 7.90 20.16
N ARG A 93 -5.82 8.64 19.96
CA ARG A 93 -5.47 9.83 20.77
C ARG A 93 -6.32 11.06 20.43
N GLU A 94 -6.61 11.29 19.16
CA GLU A 94 -7.29 12.49 18.67
C GLU A 94 -8.72 12.20 18.20
N ARG A 95 -9.37 11.19 18.81
CA ARG A 95 -10.70 10.73 18.39
C ARG A 95 -11.72 11.86 18.32
N GLU A 96 -11.72 12.80 19.25
CA GLU A 96 -12.70 13.90 19.26
C GLU A 96 -12.33 15.04 18.30
N ALA A 97 -11.04 15.25 18.04
CA ALA A 97 -10.55 16.34 17.19
C ALA A 97 -10.61 16.00 15.69
N LEU A 98 -10.51 14.72 15.32
CA LEU A 98 -10.55 14.27 13.93
C LEU A 98 -11.99 14.14 13.42
N SER A 99 -12.25 14.55 12.18
CA SER A 99 -13.54 14.25 11.54
C SER A 99 -13.72 12.75 11.33
N ARG A 100 -14.98 12.29 11.27
CA ARG A 100 -15.29 10.87 10.99
C ARG A 100 -14.65 10.39 9.68
N THR A 101 -14.67 11.22 8.65
CA THR A 101 -14.08 10.91 7.34
C THR A 101 -12.58 10.66 7.43
N ILE A 102 -11.83 11.51 8.14
CA ILE A 102 -10.38 11.34 8.30
C ILE A 102 -10.08 10.07 9.11
N ARG A 103 -10.85 9.82 10.18
CA ARG A 103 -10.69 8.59 10.97
C ARG A 103 -10.90 7.34 10.14
N VAL A 104 -11.98 7.29 9.35
CA VAL A 104 -12.25 6.16 8.45
C VAL A 104 -11.13 6.01 7.43
N LEU A 105 -10.68 7.10 6.81
CA LEU A 105 -9.62 7.06 5.81
C LEU A 105 -8.31 6.46 6.37
N LEU A 106 -7.87 6.93 7.55
CA LEU A 106 -6.66 6.45 8.21
C LEU A 106 -6.78 4.98 8.63
N LEU A 107 -7.94 4.58 9.15
CA LEU A 107 -8.18 3.19 9.57
C LEU A 107 -8.28 2.25 8.37
N THR A 108 -8.94 2.66 7.28
CA THR A 108 -8.99 1.89 6.03
C THR A 108 -7.59 1.75 5.43
N GLY A 109 -6.79 2.82 5.43
CA GLY A 109 -5.39 2.76 5.00
C GLY A 109 -4.56 1.80 5.84
N ALA A 110 -4.70 1.87 7.17
CA ALA A 110 -4.04 0.96 8.11
C ALA A 110 -4.45 -0.51 7.88
N ALA A 111 -5.75 -0.77 7.73
CA ALA A 111 -6.28 -2.10 7.45
C ALA A 111 -5.79 -2.64 6.10
N GLY A 112 -5.80 -1.81 5.04
CA GLY A 112 -5.28 -2.18 3.73
C GLY A 112 -3.81 -2.56 3.78
N THR A 113 -3.02 -1.82 4.54
CA THR A 113 -1.59 -2.08 4.72
C THR A 113 -1.32 -3.37 5.50
N LEU A 114 -2.11 -3.65 6.54
CA LEU A 114 -2.08 -4.90 7.29
C LEU A 114 -2.47 -6.09 6.40
N LEU A 115 -3.53 -5.94 5.62
CA LEU A 115 -3.98 -6.95 4.67
C LEU A 115 -2.87 -7.27 3.67
N MET A 116 -2.20 -6.26 3.12
CA MET A 116 -1.06 -6.44 2.23
C MET A 116 0.06 -7.22 2.90
N LEU A 117 0.42 -6.83 4.12
CA LEU A 117 1.46 -7.54 4.88
C LEU A 117 1.12 -9.03 5.01
N VAL A 118 -0.11 -9.37 5.41
CA VAL A 118 -0.55 -10.77 5.53
C VAL A 118 -0.52 -11.48 4.18
N LEU A 119 -1.03 -10.81 3.14
CA LEU A 119 -1.08 -11.33 1.78
C LEU A 119 0.32 -11.65 1.23
N ARG A 120 1.36 -10.88 1.58
CA ARG A 120 2.75 -11.15 1.17
C ARG A 120 3.28 -12.51 1.62
N PHE A 121 2.69 -13.10 2.66
CA PHE A 121 3.07 -14.41 3.17
C PHE A 121 2.22 -15.56 2.62
N THR A 122 1.36 -15.29 1.63
CA THR A 122 0.58 -16.34 0.97
C THR A 122 1.33 -16.89 -0.25
N PRO A 123 1.30 -18.21 -0.51
CA PRO A 123 2.06 -18.81 -1.61
C PRO A 123 1.81 -18.17 -2.99
N PRO A 124 0.57 -17.88 -3.42
CA PRO A 124 0.31 -17.28 -4.73
C PRO A 124 0.92 -15.88 -4.90
N LEU A 125 1.14 -15.16 -3.79
CA LEU A 125 1.72 -13.82 -3.83
C LEU A 125 3.24 -13.82 -3.69
N LEU A 126 3.85 -14.91 -3.21
CA LEU A 126 5.30 -15.09 -3.30
C LEU A 126 5.75 -15.14 -4.77
N ASP A 127 5.02 -15.88 -5.61
CA ASP A 127 5.29 -15.93 -7.05
C ASP A 127 5.10 -14.55 -7.70
N MET A 128 4.05 -13.81 -7.29
CA MET A 128 3.87 -12.42 -7.72
C MET A 128 5.03 -11.51 -7.29
N HIS A 129 5.58 -11.69 -6.08
CA HIS A 129 6.72 -10.92 -5.60
C HIS A 129 7.96 -11.17 -6.45
N GLN A 130 8.22 -12.43 -6.80
CA GLN A 130 9.33 -12.80 -7.67
C GLN A 130 9.12 -12.22 -9.06
N TRP A 131 7.96 -12.48 -9.67
CA TRP A 131 7.61 -11.95 -10.98
C TRP A 131 7.74 -10.43 -11.10
N TRP A 132 7.34 -9.68 -10.06
CA TRP A 132 7.42 -8.22 -10.06
C TRP A 132 8.83 -7.67 -9.85
N LEU A 133 9.73 -8.41 -9.21
CA LEU A 133 11.07 -7.93 -8.86
C LEU A 133 12.19 -8.48 -9.77
N ASP A 134 11.85 -9.41 -10.66
CA ASP A 134 12.69 -9.89 -11.76
C ASP A 134 12.79 -8.84 -12.88
#